data_AF-A0ABD0NNY1-F1
#
_entry.id   AF-A0ABD0NNY1-F1
#
_cell.length_a   1.000
_cell.length_b   1.000
_cell.length_c   1.000
_cell.angle_alpha   90.00
_cell.angle_beta   90.00
_cell.angle_gamma   90.00
#
_symmetry.space_group_name_H-M   'P 1'
#
loop_
_entity.id
_entity.type
_entity.pdbx_description
1 polymer ?
#
loop_
_entity_poly.entity_id
_entity_poly.type
_entity_poly.pdbx_seq_one_letter_code
_entity_poly.pdbx_strand_id
1 'polypeptide(L)'
;MAILQAYQADLLKDLDKGKGLSADEAAELRRTTDLALRATKQTASAIGRSMAAMVVMERHLWVNLADIGSKEKGFLLDAPVSPSELFGTSVEMVVEKFKEARACSAAFKSFIPRRPRSQPEQQRGPSLSRSKGQRQAQKASAAARAPPPPA
;
A
#
# COMPACT_ATOMS: atom_id res chain seq x y z
N MET A 1 9.31 -32.66 8.34
CA MET A 1 8.55 -33.41 7.31
C MET A 1 9.34 -34.59 6.74
N ALA A 2 10.53 -34.37 6.17
CA ALA A 2 11.33 -35.45 5.58
C ALA A 2 11.58 -36.66 6.50
N ILE A 3 11.83 -36.42 7.80
CA ILE A 3 12.04 -37.50 8.78
C ILE A 3 10.77 -38.33 9.02
N LEU A 4 9.60 -37.69 9.19
CA LEU A 4 8.32 -38.40 9.37
C LEU A 4 7.95 -39.19 8.11
N GLN A 5 8.18 -38.62 6.93
CA GLN A 5 7.93 -39.30 5.66
C GLN A 5 8.85 -40.50 5.44
N ALA A 6 10.14 -40.37 5.78
CA ALA A 6 11.09 -41.47 5.72
C ALA A 6 10.71 -42.59 6.69
N TYR A 7 10.29 -42.23 7.91
CA TYR A 7 9.83 -43.18 8.91
C TYR A 7 8.54 -43.91 8.47
N GLN A 8 7.55 -43.18 7.94
CA GLN A 8 6.34 -43.80 7.38
C GLN A 8 6.66 -44.73 6.21
N ALA A 9 7.58 -44.33 5.32
CA ALA A 9 8.01 -45.16 4.22
C ALA A 9 8.68 -46.46 4.70
N ASP A 10 9.39 -46.42 5.83
CA ASP A 10 10.01 -47.62 6.41
C ASP A 10 8.97 -48.58 7.00
N LEU A 11 8.02 -48.07 7.78
CA LEU A 11 6.89 -48.88 8.29
C LEU A 11 6.07 -49.52 7.15
N LEU A 12 5.86 -48.78 6.05
CA LEU A 12 5.11 -49.28 4.90
C LEU A 12 5.87 -50.35 4.10
N LYS A 13 7.21 -50.29 4.05
CA LYS A 13 8.02 -51.35 3.41
C LYS A 13 7.87 -52.68 4.13
N ASP A 14 7.75 -52.68 5.45
CA ASP A 14 7.62 -53.92 6.21
C ASP A 14 6.24 -54.56 6.07
N LEU A 15 5.20 -53.74 5.80
CA LEU A 15 3.89 -54.22 5.36
C LEU A 15 3.97 -54.87 3.96
N ASP A 16 4.66 -54.24 3.01
CA ASP A 16 4.81 -54.73 1.62
C ASP A 16 5.55 -56.08 1.55
N LYS A 17 6.51 -56.32 2.44
CA LYS A 17 7.23 -57.60 2.58
C LYS A 17 6.38 -58.75 3.16
N GLY A 18 5.08 -58.55 3.38
CA GLY A 18 4.14 -59.59 3.82
C GLY A 18 4.17 -59.87 5.33
N LYS A 19 4.86 -59.05 6.13
CA LYS A 19 4.97 -59.25 7.59
C LYS A 19 3.69 -58.86 8.35
N GLY A 20 2.74 -58.20 7.69
CA GLY A 20 1.57 -57.60 8.34
C GLY A 20 1.97 -56.47 9.30
N LEU A 21 1.01 -55.61 9.66
CA LEU A 21 1.22 -54.59 10.69
C LEU A 21 0.66 -55.09 12.01
N SER A 22 1.48 -55.05 13.05
CA SER A 22 1.00 -55.18 14.42
C SER A 22 0.05 -54.01 14.78
N ALA A 23 -0.76 -54.20 15.82
CA ALA A 23 -1.68 -53.16 16.28
C ALA A 23 -0.95 -51.87 16.71
N ASP A 24 0.28 -51.98 17.22
CA ASP A 24 1.09 -50.83 17.65
C ASP A 24 1.71 -50.09 16.47
N GLU A 25 2.26 -50.80 15.47
CA GLU A 25 2.78 -50.19 14.23
C GLU A 25 1.66 -49.47 13.45
N ALA A 26 0.45 -50.04 13.44
CA ALA A 26 -0.71 -49.38 12.85
C ALA A 26 -1.12 -48.11 13.62
N ALA A 27 -1.01 -48.10 14.95
CA ALA A 27 -1.25 -46.91 15.76
C ALA A 27 -0.18 -45.84 15.53
N GLU A 28 1.09 -46.25 15.39
CA GLU A 28 2.21 -45.36 15.12
C GLU A 28 2.14 -44.75 13.71
N LEU A 29 1.76 -45.54 12.71
CA LEU A 29 1.50 -45.04 11.36
C LEU A 29 0.39 -43.98 11.34
N ARG A 30 -0.69 -44.18 12.10
CA ARG A 30 -1.75 -43.16 12.24
C ARG A 30 -1.25 -41.89 12.93
N ARG A 31 -0.51 -42.02 14.04
CA ARG A 31 0.07 -40.88 14.77
C ARG A 31 1.01 -40.05 13.89
N THR A 32 1.90 -40.72 13.16
CA THR A 32 2.85 -40.05 12.26
C THR A 32 2.16 -39.39 11.07
N THR A 33 1.10 -40.01 10.54
CA THR A 33 0.26 -39.42 9.49
C THR A 33 -0.47 -38.16 9.97
N ASP A 34 -1.10 -38.20 11.13
CA ASP A 34 -1.76 -37.03 11.72
C ASP A 34 -0.76 -35.89 11.95
N LEU A 35 0.43 -36.20 12.47
CA LEU A 35 1.48 -35.21 12.67
C LEU A 35 1.95 -34.60 11.34
N ALA A 36 2.13 -35.42 10.31
CA ALA A 36 2.49 -34.96 8.96
C ALA A 36 1.41 -34.04 8.36
N LEU A 37 0.13 -34.39 8.51
CA LEU A 37 -0.98 -33.56 8.03
C LEU A 37 -1.06 -32.22 8.76
N ARG A 38 -0.89 -32.21 10.09
CA ARG A 38 -0.85 -30.96 10.87
C ARG A 38 0.31 -30.08 10.46
N ALA A 39 1.49 -30.66 10.28
CA ALA A 39 2.65 -29.91 9.83
C ALA A 39 2.42 -29.30 8.43
N THR A 40 1.89 -30.07 7.48
CA THR A 40 1.55 -29.55 6.14
C THR A 40 0.49 -28.44 6.20
N LYS A 41 -0.55 -28.58 7.03
CA LYS A 41 -1.54 -27.51 7.26
C LYS A 41 -0.88 -26.23 7.78
N GLN A 42 0.04 -26.35 8.73
CA GLN A 42 0.77 -25.19 9.27
C GLN A 42 1.68 -24.57 8.22
N THR A 43 2.37 -25.38 7.41
CA THR A 43 3.18 -24.91 6.29
C THR A 43 2.32 -24.15 5.27
N ALA A 44 1.19 -24.71 4.83
CA ALA A 44 0.26 -24.04 3.93
C ALA A 44 -0.27 -22.71 4.52
N SER A 45 -0.62 -22.72 5.81
CA SER A 45 -1.06 -21.50 6.50
C SER A 45 0.04 -20.44 6.58
N ALA A 46 1.30 -20.84 6.83
CA ALA A 46 2.44 -19.95 6.85
C ALA A 46 2.70 -19.34 5.46
N ILE A 47 2.65 -20.16 4.41
CA ILE A 47 2.79 -19.70 3.01
C ILE A 47 1.67 -18.69 2.69
N GLY A 48 0.41 -19.01 3.01
CA GLY A 48 -0.72 -18.10 2.78
C GLY A 48 -0.55 -16.76 3.49
N ARG A 49 -0.06 -16.75 4.74
CA ARG A 49 0.25 -15.50 5.46
C ARG A 49 1.37 -14.71 4.79
N SER A 50 2.45 -15.37 4.34
CA SER A 50 3.54 -14.72 3.62
C SER A 50 3.06 -14.10 2.30
N MET A 51 2.21 -14.81 1.55
CA MET A 51 1.61 -14.27 0.32
C MET A 51 0.73 -13.07 0.60
N ALA A 52 -0.14 -13.13 1.62
CA ALA A 52 -0.96 -11.99 2.02
C ALA A 52 -0.10 -10.77 2.43
N ALA A 53 0.99 -10.98 3.15
CA ALA A 53 1.92 -9.92 3.53
C ALA A 53 2.58 -9.27 2.30
N MET A 54 2.99 -10.06 1.29
CA MET A 54 3.53 -9.52 0.03
C MET A 54 2.51 -8.65 -0.70
N VAL A 55 1.25 -9.10 -0.79
CA VAL A 55 0.17 -8.32 -1.42
C VAL A 55 -0.07 -7.01 -0.68
N VAL A 56 -0.07 -7.03 0.67
CA VAL A 56 -0.19 -5.81 1.48
C VAL A 56 0.96 -4.85 1.20
N MET A 57 2.20 -5.33 1.14
CA MET A 57 3.36 -4.50 0.79
C MET A 57 3.24 -3.87 -0.60
N GLU A 58 2.80 -4.65 -1.58
CA GLU A 58 2.55 -4.14 -2.93
C GLU A 58 1.47 -3.05 -2.93
N ARG A 59 0.36 -3.24 -2.19
CA ARG A 59 -0.68 -2.21 -2.03
C ARG A 59 -0.13 -0.93 -1.44
N HIS A 60 0.68 -1.02 -0.38
CA HIS A 60 1.34 0.14 0.21
C HIS A 60 2.26 0.84 -0.78
N LEU A 61 3.04 0.10 -1.56
CA LEU A 61 3.93 0.68 -2.57
C LEU A 61 3.15 1.47 -3.63
N TRP A 62 2.12 0.86 -4.23
CA TRP A 62 1.29 1.51 -5.24
C TRP A 62 0.61 2.78 -4.70
N VAL A 63 0.00 2.70 -3.52
CA VAL A 63 -0.68 3.84 -2.89
C VAL A 63 0.31 4.94 -2.48
N ASN A 64 1.54 4.59 -2.09
CA ASN A 64 2.57 5.57 -1.77
C ASN A 64 3.07 6.33 -2.99
N LEU A 65 3.25 5.64 -4.12
CA LEU A 65 3.66 6.24 -5.39
C LEU A 65 2.53 7.02 -6.07
N ALA A 66 1.27 6.69 -5.75
CA ALA A 66 0.13 7.43 -6.25
C ALA A 66 -0.02 8.78 -5.52
N ASP A 67 -0.24 9.85 -6.29
CA ASP A 67 -0.54 11.20 -5.79
C ASP A 67 -2.00 11.28 -5.32
N ILE A 68 -2.29 10.57 -4.23
CA ILE A 68 -3.62 10.40 -3.63
C ILE A 68 -3.64 11.07 -2.25
N GLY A 69 -4.79 11.61 -1.85
CA GLY A 69 -4.98 12.18 -0.51
C GLY A 69 -4.92 11.13 0.61
N SER A 70 -4.43 11.50 1.79
CA SER A 70 -4.21 10.57 2.92
C SER A 70 -5.48 9.81 3.34
N LYS A 71 -6.65 10.44 3.20
CA LYS A 71 -7.95 9.83 3.50
C LYS A 71 -8.27 8.68 2.54
N GLU A 72 -8.05 8.90 1.26
CA GLU A 72 -8.28 7.92 0.21
C GLU A 72 -7.23 6.80 0.28
N LYS A 73 -5.98 7.12 0.66
CA LYS A 73 -4.93 6.12 0.94
C LYS A 73 -5.37 5.14 2.03
N GLY A 74 -5.85 5.65 3.17
CA GLY A 74 -6.35 4.80 4.26
C GLY A 74 -7.49 3.89 3.79
N PHE A 75 -8.47 4.46 3.10
CA PHE A 75 -9.60 3.70 2.56
C PHE A 75 -9.17 2.54 1.62
N LEU A 76 -8.18 2.79 0.75
CA LEU A 76 -7.66 1.75 -0.14
C LEU A 76 -6.86 0.66 0.58
N LEU A 77 -6.20 0.99 1.69
CA LEU A 77 -5.39 0.04 2.46
C LEU A 77 -6.26 -0.80 3.41
N ASP A 78 -7.36 -0.25 3.91
CA ASP A 78 -8.30 -0.94 4.80
C ASP A 78 -9.22 -1.92 4.05
N ALA A 79 -9.31 -1.82 2.72
CA ALA A 79 -10.15 -2.70 1.93
C ALA A 79 -9.61 -4.15 1.94
N PRO A 80 -10.47 -5.17 2.03
CA PRO A 80 -10.04 -6.57 2.07
C PRO A 80 -9.25 -6.96 0.82
N VAL A 81 -8.32 -7.91 0.97
CA VAL A 81 -7.57 -8.47 -0.18
C VAL A 81 -8.49 -9.43 -0.93
N SER A 82 -8.69 -9.16 -2.23
CA SER A 82 -9.40 -10.08 -3.13
C SER A 82 -8.38 -10.94 -3.90
N PRO A 83 -8.65 -12.23 -4.13
CA PRO A 83 -7.76 -13.07 -4.94
C PRO A 83 -7.63 -12.60 -6.40
N SER A 84 -8.64 -11.90 -6.92
CA SER A 84 -8.70 -11.49 -8.33
C SER A 84 -8.17 -10.07 -8.56
N GLU A 85 -8.21 -9.22 -7.53
CA GLU A 85 -7.96 -7.78 -7.66
C GLU A 85 -7.22 -7.22 -6.46
N LEU A 86 -6.20 -6.39 -6.72
CA LEU A 86 -5.31 -5.86 -5.69
C LEU A 86 -6.01 -4.93 -4.68
N PHE A 87 -6.96 -4.12 -5.14
CA PHE A 87 -7.72 -3.18 -4.30
C PHE A 87 -9.24 -3.44 -4.33
N GLY A 88 -9.71 -4.39 -5.15
CA GLY A 88 -11.13 -4.64 -5.37
C GLY A 88 -11.88 -3.42 -5.92
N THR A 89 -13.20 -3.39 -5.71
CA THR A 89 -14.09 -2.28 -6.07
C THR A 89 -13.80 -0.97 -5.34
N SER A 90 -12.96 -0.98 -4.29
CA SER A 90 -12.58 0.23 -3.56
C SER A 90 -11.82 1.23 -4.42
N VAL A 91 -11.05 0.76 -5.42
CA VAL A 91 -10.33 1.63 -6.33
C VAL A 91 -11.29 2.42 -7.23
N GLU A 92 -12.40 1.81 -7.65
CA GLU A 92 -13.40 2.45 -8.51
C GLU A 92 -14.01 3.66 -7.81
N MET A 93 -14.34 3.54 -6.53
CA MET A 93 -14.88 4.65 -5.73
C MET A 93 -13.89 5.83 -5.61
N VAL A 94 -12.59 5.55 -5.44
CA VAL A 94 -11.58 6.61 -5.37
C VAL A 94 -11.38 7.26 -6.74
N VAL A 95 -11.41 6.47 -7.82
CA VAL A 95 -11.31 6.96 -9.20
C VAL A 95 -12.49 7.85 -9.56
N GLU A 96 -13.72 7.47 -9.22
CA GLU A 96 -14.91 8.30 -9.48
C GLU A 96 -14.83 9.64 -8.73
N LYS A 97 -14.48 9.62 -7.44
CA LYS A 97 -14.25 10.87 -6.67
C LYS A 97 -13.18 11.75 -7.28
N PHE A 98 -12.09 11.16 -7.79
CA PHE A 98 -11.04 11.90 -8.46
C PHE A 98 -11.53 12.52 -9.77
N LYS A 99 -12.33 11.80 -10.56
CA LYS A 99 -12.94 12.34 -11.79
C LYS A 99 -13.87 13.51 -11.49
N GLU A 100 -14.72 13.39 -10.47
CA GLU A 100 -15.60 14.47 -10.02
C GLU A 100 -14.81 15.71 -9.57
N ALA A 101 -13.79 15.52 -8.72
CA ALA A 101 -12.93 16.60 -8.26
C ALA A 101 -12.19 17.29 -9.42
N ARG A 102 -11.73 16.51 -10.41
CA ARG A 102 -11.09 17.02 -11.62
C ARG A 102 -12.06 17.83 -12.48
N ALA A 103 -13.30 17.35 -12.66
CA ALA A 103 -14.34 18.06 -13.39
C ALA A 103 -14.69 19.39 -12.71
N CYS A 104 -14.89 19.39 -11.39
CA CYS A 104 -15.09 20.60 -10.60
C CYS A 104 -13.91 21.59 -10.72
N SER A 105 -12.67 21.10 -10.65
CA SER A 105 -11.47 21.93 -10.83
C SER A 105 -11.38 22.55 -12.23
N ALA A 106 -11.71 21.78 -13.27
CA ALA A 106 -11.74 22.26 -14.64
C ALA A 106 -12.82 23.34 -14.85
N ALA A 107 -14.02 23.11 -14.31
CA ALA A 107 -15.08 24.10 -14.32
C ALA A 107 -14.63 25.38 -13.59
N PHE A 108 -14.09 25.27 -12.37
CA PHE A 108 -13.59 26.42 -11.61
C PHE A 108 -12.51 27.23 -12.37
N LYS A 109 -11.59 26.55 -13.07
CA LYS A 109 -10.58 27.21 -13.91
C LYS A 109 -11.18 28.02 -15.07
N SER A 110 -12.35 27.62 -15.58
CA SER A 110 -13.05 28.39 -16.61
C SER A 110 -13.69 29.67 -16.07
N PHE A 111 -14.02 29.73 -14.77
CA PHE A 111 -14.62 30.89 -14.13
C PHE A 111 -13.61 31.92 -13.60
N ILE A 112 -12.33 31.56 -13.45
CA ILE A 112 -11.29 32.52 -13.09
C ILE A 112 -10.85 33.25 -14.36
N PRO A 113 -11.06 34.58 -14.47
CA PRO A 113 -10.55 35.36 -15.60
C PRO A 113 -9.03 35.23 -15.63
N ARG A 114 -8.49 34.49 -16.60
CA ARG A 114 -7.06 34.49 -16.83
C ARG A 114 -6.69 35.88 -17.34
N ARG A 115 -6.03 36.65 -16.49
CA ARG A 115 -5.39 37.91 -16.90
C ARG A 115 -4.56 37.59 -18.14
N PRO A 116 -4.83 38.19 -19.31
CA PRO A 116 -4.06 37.89 -20.51
C PRO A 116 -2.60 38.22 -20.19
N ARG A 117 -1.76 37.20 -20.21
CA ARG A 117 -0.32 37.39 -20.20
C ARG A 117 0.02 37.93 -21.58
N SER A 118 0.25 39.23 -21.66
CA SER A 118 0.78 39.88 -22.85
C SER A 118 1.97 39.07 -23.38
N GLN A 119 2.00 38.87 -24.70
CA GLN A 119 2.97 38.06 -25.44
C GLN A 119 4.45 38.37 -25.05
N PRO A 120 5.36 37.42 -25.32
CA PRO A 120 6.74 37.50 -24.85
C PRO A 120 7.51 38.57 -25.62
N GLU A 121 7.79 39.71 -24.98
CA GLU A 121 8.85 40.59 -25.44
C GLU A 121 10.19 39.89 -25.26
N GLN A 122 10.79 39.63 -26.41
CA GLN A 122 12.12 39.17 -26.65
C GLN A 122 13.13 40.11 -25.95
N GLN A 123 14.00 39.52 -25.12
CA GLN A 123 15.32 40.02 -24.71
C GLN A 123 15.41 41.41 -24.02
N ARG A 124 15.60 41.40 -22.68
CA ARG A 124 16.69 42.17 -22.03
C ARG A 124 16.91 41.82 -20.56
N GLY A 125 18.07 41.21 -20.27
CA GLY A 125 18.87 41.43 -19.05
C GLY A 125 18.42 40.78 -17.72
N PRO A 126 19.37 40.45 -16.82
CA PRO A 126 19.10 39.72 -15.58
C PRO A 126 18.41 40.60 -14.53
N SER A 127 17.08 40.57 -14.48
CA SER A 127 16.29 41.24 -13.45
C SER A 127 16.18 40.40 -12.18
N LEU A 128 17.28 40.23 -11.43
CA LEU A 128 17.27 39.58 -10.10
C LEU A 128 17.21 40.56 -8.92
N SER A 129 17.16 41.87 -9.16
CA SER A 129 17.35 42.88 -8.09
C SER A 129 16.07 43.52 -7.53
N ARG A 130 14.91 43.37 -8.19
CA ARG A 130 13.69 44.11 -7.80
C ARG A 130 12.90 43.48 -6.63
N SER A 131 12.97 42.16 -6.45
CA SER A 131 12.19 41.46 -5.41
C SER A 131 12.78 41.59 -4.00
N LYS A 132 14.10 41.73 -3.86
CA LYS A 132 14.77 41.88 -2.56
C LYS A 132 14.46 43.22 -1.90
N GLY A 133 14.51 44.32 -2.65
CA GLY A 133 14.21 45.66 -2.12
C GLY A 133 12.78 45.80 -1.61
N GLN A 134 11.81 45.22 -2.32
CA GLN A 134 10.40 45.28 -1.95
C GLN A 134 10.11 44.50 -0.66
N ARG A 135 10.76 43.34 -0.48
CA ARG A 135 10.63 42.50 0.73
C ARG A 135 11.29 43.14 1.96
N GLN A 136 12.37 43.90 1.76
CA GLN A 136 13.07 44.60 2.83
C GLN A 136 12.32 45.86 3.28
N ALA A 137 11.71 46.60 2.36
CA ALA A 137 10.85 47.74 2.67
C ALA A 137 9.57 47.33 3.44
N GLN A 138 8.97 46.18 3.10
CA GLN A 138 7.82 45.65 3.84
C GLN A 138 8.17 45.22 5.26
N LYS A 139 9.35 44.60 5.48
CA LYS A 139 9.81 44.25 6.83
C LYS A 139 10.07 45.48 7.69
N ALA A 140 10.64 46.54 7.12
CA ALA A 140 10.86 47.80 7.84
C ALA A 140 9.54 48.48 8.24
N SER A 141 8.52 48.46 7.36
CA SER A 141 7.19 48.99 7.69
C SER A 141 6.47 48.21 8.80
N ALA A 142 6.64 46.89 8.86
CA ALA A 142 6.03 46.08 9.91
C ALA A 142 6.68 46.30 11.28
N ALA A 143 7.99 46.52 11.33
CA ALA A 143 8.72 46.79 12.57
C ALA A 143 8.46 48.20 13.16
N ALA A 144 8.00 49.16 12.34
CA ALA A 144 7.68 50.52 12.77
C ALA A 144 6.26 50.67 13.37
N ARG A 145 5.43 49.61 13.38
CA ARG A 145 4.11 49.65 14.00
C ARG A 145 4.21 49.33 15.49
N ALA A 146 3.82 50.28 16.33
CA ALA A 146 3.65 50.05 17.76
C ALA A 146 2.51 49.04 18.02
N PRO A 147 2.65 48.15 19.02
CA PRO A 147 1.58 47.22 19.37
C PRO A 147 0.35 47.97 19.92
N PRO A 148 -0.88 47.45 19.70
CA PRO A 148 -2.08 48.07 20.25
C PRO A 148 -2.07 48.03 21.79
N PRO A 149 -2.66 49.04 22.45
CA PRO A 149 -2.67 49.11 23.91
C PRO A 149 -3.50 47.96 24.51
N PRO A 150 -3.10 47.42 25.68
CA PRO A 150 -3.87 46.40 26.38
C PRO A 150 -5.20 46.98 26.89
N ALA A 151 -6.25 46.16 26.85
CA ALA A 151 -7.58 46.46 27.36
C ALA A 151 -7.64 46.32 28.89
#